data_AF-A0A550HNV8-F1
#
_entry.id   AF-A0A550HNV8-F1
#
_cell.length_a   1.000
_cell.length_b   1.000
_cell.length_c   1.000
_cell.angle_alpha   90.00
_cell.angle_beta   90.00
_cell.angle_gamma   90.00
#
_symmetry.space_group_name_H-M   'P 1'
#
loop_
_entity.id
_entity.type
_entity.pdbx_description
1 polymer ?
#
loop_
_entity_poly.entity_id
_entity_poly.type
_entity_poly.pdbx_seq_one_letter_code
_entity_poly.pdbx_strand_id
1 'polypeptide(L)'
;MAFGQHTSKEIIGTKSNKLANKKIILCITGSVAAIKSTEIARELMRNGADVYAVMTKAAQQIVHPDMVEWATGNPVVTELTGQIEHVTYAGEHSLHADLILVAPSTANTIGKVAAGIDDTPVTTTLTTGIGAGIPVIIAPAMHASM
;
A
#
# COMPACT_ATOMS: atom_id res chain seq x y z
N MET A 1 5.87 19.54 -9.72
CA MET A 1 5.79 18.66 -10.92
C MET A 1 5.06 19.41 -12.03
N ALA A 2 5.54 19.32 -13.27
CA ALA A 2 5.12 20.18 -14.38
C ALA A 2 3.71 19.89 -14.96
N PHE A 3 3.02 18.85 -14.49
CA PHE A 3 1.75 18.37 -15.09
C PHE A 3 0.53 18.39 -14.15
N GLY A 4 0.63 18.97 -12.95
CA GLY A 4 -0.50 18.99 -12.00
C GLY A 4 -0.79 17.61 -11.39
N GLN A 5 -2.07 17.26 -11.24
CA GLN A 5 -2.50 15.97 -10.69
C GLN A 5 -2.30 14.85 -11.72
N HIS A 6 -1.84 13.67 -11.26
CA HIS A 6 -1.57 12.53 -12.13
C HIS A 6 -2.85 12.07 -12.89
N THR A 7 -2.77 11.88 -14.21
CA THR A 7 -3.93 11.56 -15.08
C THR A 7 -4.70 10.32 -14.64
N SER A 8 -4.04 9.30 -14.08
CA SER A 8 -4.73 8.12 -13.52
C SER A 8 -5.79 8.45 -12.45
N LYS A 9 -5.74 9.62 -11.81
CA LYS A 9 -6.74 10.04 -10.82
C LYS A 9 -8.12 10.30 -11.44
N GLU A 10 -8.23 10.47 -12.76
CA GLU A 10 -9.51 10.64 -13.47
C GLU A 10 -10.47 9.45 -13.33
N ILE A 11 -9.96 8.26 -12.98
CA ILE A 11 -10.81 7.06 -12.81
C ILE A 11 -11.51 7.03 -11.45
N ILE A 12 -11.17 7.92 -10.52
CA ILE A 12 -11.70 7.88 -9.17
C ILE A 12 -13.22 8.05 -9.19
N GLY A 13 -13.92 7.13 -8.52
CA GLY A 13 -15.39 7.18 -8.40
C GLY A 13 -16.17 6.78 -9.66
N THR A 14 -15.50 6.36 -10.75
CA THR A 14 -16.16 6.01 -12.02
C THR A 14 -17.07 4.77 -11.95
N LYS A 15 -16.89 3.90 -10.94
CA LYS A 15 -17.72 2.70 -10.72
C LYS A 15 -18.69 2.87 -9.56
N SER A 16 -18.23 3.46 -8.45
CA SER A 16 -19.07 3.83 -7.30
C SER A 16 -18.35 4.83 -6.40
N ASN A 17 -19.05 5.43 -5.43
CA ASN A 17 -18.47 6.34 -4.44
C ASN A 17 -18.43 5.72 -3.02
N LYS A 18 -18.50 4.39 -2.89
CA LYS A 18 -18.53 3.71 -1.58
C LYS A 18 -17.28 3.96 -0.73
N LEU A 19 -16.16 4.28 -1.36
CA LEU A 19 -14.87 4.59 -0.73
C LEU A 19 -14.51 6.08 -0.90
N ALA A 20 -15.45 6.95 -1.24
CA ALA A 20 -15.18 8.38 -1.35
C ALA A 20 -14.58 8.93 -0.06
N ASN A 21 -13.56 9.80 -0.20
CA ASN A 21 -12.78 10.37 0.91
C ASN A 21 -12.04 9.34 1.77
N LYS A 22 -11.85 8.09 1.29
CA LYS A 22 -11.04 7.09 1.98
C LYS A 22 -9.62 7.06 1.45
N LYS A 23 -8.64 7.21 2.35
CA LYS A 23 -7.22 7.00 2.07
C LYS A 23 -6.85 5.57 2.42
N ILE A 24 -6.33 4.82 1.46
CA ILE A 24 -5.96 3.43 1.64
C ILE A 24 -4.47 3.28 1.33
N ILE A 25 -3.70 2.73 2.28
CA ILE A 25 -2.34 2.29 2.04
C ILE A 25 -2.37 0.87 1.51
N LEU A 26 -1.89 0.66 0.29
CA LEU A 26 -1.68 -0.65 -0.31
C LEU A 26 -0.21 -1.07 -0.09
N CYS A 27 0.01 -1.94 0.88
CA CYS A 27 1.29 -2.58 1.12
C CYS A 27 1.45 -3.81 0.20
N ILE A 28 2.55 -3.87 -0.54
CA ILE A 28 2.84 -4.93 -1.52
C ILE A 28 4.11 -5.68 -1.08
N THR A 29 4.00 -7.00 -0.95
CA THR A 29 5.11 -7.87 -0.51
C THR A 29 5.57 -8.83 -1.62
N GLY A 30 6.70 -9.51 -1.43
CA GLY A 30 7.39 -10.32 -2.45
C GLY A 30 6.73 -11.67 -2.74
N SER A 31 5.52 -11.65 -3.31
CA SER A 31 4.82 -12.82 -3.84
C SER A 31 4.55 -12.61 -5.33
N VAL A 32 4.52 -13.69 -6.13
CA VAL A 32 4.15 -13.62 -7.55
C VAL A 32 2.76 -13.00 -7.77
N ALA A 33 1.88 -13.07 -6.75
CA ALA A 33 0.58 -12.41 -6.76
C ALA A 33 0.68 -10.87 -6.77
N ALA A 34 1.86 -10.26 -6.60
CA ALA A 34 2.06 -8.82 -6.66
C ALA A 34 1.67 -8.21 -8.01
N ILE A 35 1.67 -9.02 -9.09
CA ILE A 35 1.15 -8.61 -10.40
C ILE A 35 -0.33 -8.15 -10.34
N LYS A 36 -1.09 -8.61 -9.33
CA LYS A 36 -2.50 -8.25 -9.10
C LYS A 36 -2.68 -6.97 -8.29
N SER A 37 -1.63 -6.46 -7.65
CA SER A 37 -1.74 -5.27 -6.79
C SER A 37 -2.13 -4.01 -7.58
N THR A 38 -1.75 -3.91 -8.85
CA THR A 38 -2.16 -2.80 -9.74
C THR A 38 -3.65 -2.86 -10.08
N GLU A 39 -4.19 -4.06 -10.34
CA GLU A 39 -5.63 -4.27 -10.53
C GLU A 39 -6.41 -3.90 -9.26
N ILE A 40 -5.91 -4.31 -8.08
CA ILE A 40 -6.50 -3.96 -6.78
C ILE A 40 -6.52 -2.44 -6.59
N ALA A 41 -5.39 -1.75 -6.78
CA ALA A 41 -5.30 -0.29 -6.65
C ALA A 41 -6.32 0.42 -7.54
N ARG A 42 -6.41 0.02 -8.81
CA ARG A 42 -7.35 0.61 -9.78
C ARG A 42 -8.80 0.36 -9.39
N GLU A 43 -9.15 -0.84 -8.93
CA GLU A 43 -10.52 -1.13 -8.48
C GLU A 43 -10.89 -0.32 -7.22
N LEU A 44 -9.98 -0.13 -6.27
CA LEU A 44 -10.20 0.73 -5.10
C LEU A 44 -10.45 2.19 -5.53
N MET A 45 -9.63 2.71 -6.45
CA MET A 45 -9.80 4.06 -7.00
C MET A 45 -11.14 4.22 -7.71
N ARG A 46 -11.52 3.28 -8.59
CA ARG A 46 -12.82 3.31 -9.27
C ARG A 46 -14.02 3.33 -8.31
N ASN A 47 -13.84 2.83 -7.07
CA ASN A 47 -14.84 2.88 -6.01
C ASN A 47 -14.73 4.11 -5.09
N GLY A 48 -13.82 5.05 -5.38
CA GLY A 48 -13.74 6.37 -4.75
C GLY A 48 -12.53 6.58 -3.83
N ALA A 49 -11.67 5.58 -3.62
CA ALA A 49 -10.54 5.67 -2.71
C ALA A 49 -9.36 6.47 -3.30
N ASP A 50 -8.61 7.14 -2.43
CA ASP A 50 -7.26 7.61 -2.72
C ASP A 50 -6.24 6.58 -2.22
N VAL A 51 -5.47 6.00 -3.13
CA VAL A 51 -4.61 4.84 -2.83
C VAL A 51 -3.15 5.26 -2.83
N TYR A 52 -2.44 5.00 -1.75
CA TYR A 52 -0.99 5.18 -1.63
C TYR A 52 -0.32 3.82 -1.51
N ALA A 53 0.85 3.63 -2.11
CA ALA A 53 1.48 2.31 -2.13
C ALA A 53 2.81 2.31 -1.36
N VAL A 54 3.05 1.19 -0.67
CA VAL A 54 4.31 0.91 0.04
C VAL A 54 4.78 -0.48 -0.40
N MET A 55 6.04 -0.60 -0.82
CA MET A 55 6.57 -1.86 -1.39
C MET A 55 7.77 -2.36 -0.62
N THR A 56 7.86 -3.69 -0.41
CA THR A 56 9.13 -4.30 -0.01
C THR A 56 10.09 -4.37 -1.19
N LYS A 57 11.41 -4.42 -0.93
CA LYS A 57 12.42 -4.63 -1.98
C LYS A 57 12.17 -5.90 -2.81
N ALA A 58 11.65 -6.95 -2.18
CA ALA A 58 11.30 -8.20 -2.87
C ALA A 58 10.10 -8.02 -3.83
N ALA A 59 9.09 -7.21 -3.48
CA ALA A 59 7.99 -6.90 -4.39
C ALA A 59 8.45 -6.15 -5.64
N GLN A 60 9.43 -5.25 -5.48
CA GLN A 60 9.99 -4.44 -6.58
C GLN A 60 10.70 -5.27 -7.65
N GLN A 61 11.17 -6.48 -7.30
CA GLN A 61 11.76 -7.43 -8.27
C GLN A 61 10.71 -8.13 -9.15
N ILE A 62 9.43 -8.05 -8.77
CA ILE A 62 8.31 -8.71 -9.46
C ILE A 62 7.50 -7.69 -10.24
N VAL A 63 7.16 -6.56 -9.61
CA VAL A 63 6.46 -5.44 -10.22
C VAL A 63 7.25 -4.17 -9.94
N HIS A 64 7.60 -3.43 -10.99
CA HIS A 64 8.36 -2.19 -10.86
C HIS A 64 7.51 -1.08 -10.21
N PRO A 65 8.09 -0.23 -9.34
CA PRO A 65 7.40 0.89 -8.71
C PRO A 65 6.64 1.79 -9.69
N ASP A 66 7.19 2.11 -10.86
CA ASP A 66 6.53 2.95 -11.88
C ASP A 66 5.16 2.40 -12.33
N MET A 67 5.01 1.07 -12.38
CA MET A 67 3.73 0.44 -12.70
C MET A 67 2.70 0.68 -11.58
N VAL A 68 3.16 0.68 -10.33
CA VAL A 68 2.32 0.93 -9.16
C VAL A 68 1.99 2.41 -9.03
N GLU A 69 2.94 3.30 -9.33
CA GLU A 69 2.71 4.75 -9.42
C GLU A 69 1.67 5.08 -10.49
N TRP A 70 1.79 4.48 -11.68
CA TRP A 70 0.76 4.60 -12.72
C TRP A 70 -0.61 4.12 -12.22
N ALA A 71 -0.64 3.01 -11.47
CA ALA A 71 -1.88 2.40 -10.99
C ALA A 71 -2.59 3.26 -9.93
N THR A 72 -1.84 3.96 -9.08
CA THR A 72 -2.36 4.77 -7.96
C THR A 72 -2.47 6.27 -8.29
N GLY A 73 -1.63 6.75 -9.22
CA GLY A 73 -1.36 8.16 -9.45
C GLY A 73 -0.65 8.87 -8.30
N ASN A 74 0.00 8.13 -7.40
CA ASN A 74 0.76 8.64 -6.24
C ASN A 74 2.18 8.04 -6.23
N PRO A 75 3.19 8.79 -5.75
CA PRO A 75 4.53 8.25 -5.52
C PRO A 75 4.50 7.00 -4.63
N VAL A 76 5.36 6.04 -4.94
CA VAL A 76 5.44 4.76 -4.25
C VAL A 76 6.55 4.79 -3.21
N VAL A 77 6.26 4.41 -1.97
CA VAL A 77 7.26 4.28 -0.92
C VAL A 77 8.01 2.96 -1.13
N THR A 78 9.26 3.05 -1.59
CA THR A 78 10.14 1.90 -1.86
C THR A 78 11.21 1.71 -0.78
N GLU A 79 11.47 2.76 0.00
CA GLU A 79 12.39 2.83 1.13
C GLU A 79 11.88 3.86 2.15
N LEU A 80 12.33 3.76 3.40
CA LEU A 80 12.07 4.79 4.41
C LEU A 80 13.24 5.75 4.45
N THR A 81 12.96 7.04 4.39
CA THR A 81 13.97 8.09 4.34
C THR A 81 13.78 9.08 5.50
N GLY A 82 14.55 10.17 5.49
CA GLY A 82 14.33 11.30 6.40
C GLY A 82 12.97 12.00 6.23
N GLN A 83 12.16 11.62 5.23
CA GLN A 83 10.78 12.08 5.08
C GLN A 83 9.78 11.31 5.96
N ILE A 84 10.21 10.24 6.65
CA ILE A 84 9.43 9.54 7.66
C ILE A 84 8.06 9.06 7.10
N GLU A 85 8.09 8.38 5.97
CA GLU A 85 6.92 8.01 5.16
C GLU A 85 5.91 7.17 5.95
N HIS A 86 6.41 6.24 6.79
CA HIS A 86 5.60 5.38 7.65
C HIS A 86 4.78 6.18 8.67
N VAL A 87 5.32 7.27 9.25
CA VAL A 87 4.56 8.16 10.14
C VAL A 87 3.63 9.07 9.34
N THR A 88 4.10 9.59 8.19
CA THR A 88 3.32 10.46 7.31
C THR A 88 2.01 9.81 6.85
N TYR A 89 2.04 8.51 6.53
CA TYR A 89 0.88 7.77 6.05
C TYR A 89 0.14 7.01 7.15
N ALA A 90 0.86 6.41 8.12
CA ALA A 90 0.27 5.51 9.11
C ALA A 90 0.33 6.02 10.56
N GLY A 91 0.87 7.22 10.80
CA GLY A 91 0.88 7.91 12.10
C GLY A 91 -0.04 9.14 12.13
N GLU A 92 0.13 10.01 13.13
CA GLU A 92 -0.64 11.25 13.26
C GLU A 92 -0.17 12.31 12.24
N HIS A 93 -0.84 12.37 11.08
CA HIS A 93 -0.52 13.32 10.02
C HIS A 93 -1.74 13.61 9.13
N SER A 94 -1.69 14.69 8.33
CA SER A 94 -2.80 15.04 7.42
C SER A 94 -3.05 13.98 6.33
N LEU A 95 -2.05 13.15 6.03
CA LEU A 95 -2.13 12.02 5.10
C LEU A 95 -2.43 10.68 5.79
N HIS A 96 -2.84 10.71 7.07
CA HIS A 96 -3.27 9.52 7.82
C HIS A 96 -4.28 8.69 7.02
N ALA A 97 -4.03 7.38 6.99
CA ALA A 97 -4.86 6.43 6.25
C ALA A 97 -6.07 5.95 7.06
N ASP A 98 -7.18 5.72 6.36
CA ASP A 98 -8.36 5.08 6.95
C ASP A 98 -8.22 3.55 7.03
N LEU A 99 -7.32 2.98 6.23
CA LEU A 99 -7.12 1.53 6.10
C LEU A 99 -5.71 1.23 5.59
N ILE A 100 -5.09 0.18 6.13
CA ILE A 100 -3.93 -0.47 5.52
C ILE A 100 -4.34 -1.83 4.97
N LEU A 101 -4.12 -2.03 3.67
CA LEU A 101 -4.33 -3.29 2.98
C LEU A 101 -2.98 -3.88 2.56
N VAL A 102 -2.67 -5.09 3.03
CA VAL A 102 -1.48 -5.83 2.58
C VAL A 102 -1.90 -6.87 1.55
N ALA A 103 -1.67 -6.58 0.27
CA ALA A 103 -2.13 -7.44 -0.83
C ALA A 103 -1.15 -7.43 -2.01
N PRO A 104 -0.39 -8.54 -2.23
CA PRO A 104 -0.32 -9.73 -1.39
C PRO A 104 0.52 -9.54 -0.11
N SER A 105 0.30 -10.41 0.88
CA SER A 105 1.16 -10.57 2.04
C SER A 105 1.84 -11.94 2.08
N THR A 106 3.17 -11.97 2.07
CA THR A 106 3.95 -13.20 2.28
C THR A 106 3.92 -13.64 3.74
N ALA A 107 4.07 -14.94 3.99
CA ALA A 107 4.23 -15.48 5.35
C ALA A 107 5.39 -14.81 6.10
N ASN A 108 6.48 -14.48 5.41
CA ASN A 108 7.62 -13.76 5.98
C ASN A 108 7.22 -12.37 6.52
N THR A 109 6.47 -11.57 5.75
CA THR A 109 5.97 -10.27 6.23
C THR A 109 5.03 -10.43 7.43
N ILE A 110 4.11 -11.40 7.37
CA ILE A 110 3.18 -11.67 8.49
C ILE A 110 3.95 -12.05 9.75
N GLY A 111 4.89 -12.99 9.65
CA GLY A 111 5.71 -13.44 10.77
C GLY A 111 6.55 -12.31 11.37
N LYS A 112 7.13 -11.44 10.53
CA LYS A 112 7.87 -10.27 10.99
C LYS A 112 7.00 -9.31 11.78
N VAL A 113 5.84 -8.92 11.26
CA VAL A 113 4.91 -8.01 11.96
C VAL A 113 4.43 -8.62 13.27
N ALA A 114 4.05 -9.91 13.27
CA ALA A 114 3.62 -10.61 14.47
C ALA A 114 4.72 -10.68 15.56
N ALA A 115 5.99 -10.69 15.15
CA ALA A 115 7.15 -10.68 16.04
C ALA A 115 7.70 -9.27 16.35
N GLY A 116 7.09 -8.20 15.84
CA GLY A 116 7.56 -6.82 16.03
C GLY A 116 8.86 -6.49 15.28
N ILE A 117 9.12 -7.14 14.15
CA ILE A 117 10.31 -6.90 13.30
C ILE A 117 9.95 -5.91 12.18
N ASP A 118 10.56 -4.72 12.26
CA ASP A 118 10.25 -3.56 11.41
C ASP A 118 11.39 -3.18 10.48
N ASP A 119 11.87 -4.13 9.68
CA ASP A 119 13.08 -4.01 8.86
C ASP A 119 12.82 -3.73 7.36
N THR A 120 11.57 -3.45 6.99
CA THR A 120 11.17 -3.06 5.63
C THR A 120 10.16 -1.92 5.68
N PRO A 121 10.00 -1.12 4.60
CA PRO A 121 8.99 -0.07 4.55
C PRO A 121 7.59 -0.56 4.90
N VAL A 122 7.21 -1.74 4.40
CA VAL A 122 5.90 -2.35 4.67
C VAL A 122 5.75 -2.74 6.14
N THR A 123 6.72 -3.44 6.73
CA THR A 123 6.62 -3.90 8.13
C THR A 123 6.57 -2.72 9.09
N THR A 124 7.44 -1.71 8.92
CA THR A 124 7.43 -0.49 9.74
C THR A 124 6.15 0.31 9.57
N THR A 125 5.60 0.40 8.34
CA THR A 125 4.31 1.07 8.10
C THR A 125 3.17 0.33 8.80
N LEU A 126 3.20 -1.01 8.80
CA LEU A 126 2.19 -1.83 9.46
C LEU A 126 2.21 -1.67 10.97
N THR A 127 3.36 -1.76 11.63
CA THR A 127 3.43 -1.57 13.08
C THR A 127 3.10 -0.16 13.50
N THR A 128 3.51 0.85 12.72
CA THR A 128 3.10 2.24 12.94
C THR A 128 1.57 2.39 12.86
N GLY A 129 0.95 1.84 11.82
CA GLY A 129 -0.51 1.88 11.64
C GLY A 129 -1.26 1.13 12.73
N ILE A 130 -0.78 -0.04 13.15
CA ILE A 130 -1.34 -0.79 14.28
C ILE A 130 -1.25 0.05 15.55
N GLY A 131 -0.09 0.67 15.82
CA GLY A 131 0.10 1.56 16.97
C GLY A 131 -0.81 2.80 16.95
N ALA A 132 -1.11 3.31 15.77
CA ALA A 132 -2.03 4.43 15.55
C ALA A 132 -3.53 4.02 15.50
N GLY A 133 -3.83 2.72 15.65
CA GLY A 133 -5.21 2.22 15.65
C GLY A 133 -5.87 2.15 14.25
N ILE A 134 -5.09 2.18 13.17
CA ILE A 134 -5.60 2.05 11.81
C ILE A 134 -6.00 0.59 11.56
N PRO A 135 -7.22 0.33 11.03
CA PRO A 135 -7.60 -1.01 10.62
C PRO A 135 -6.62 -1.60 9.59
N VAL A 136 -6.21 -2.85 9.80
CA VAL A 136 -5.29 -3.57 8.90
C VAL A 136 -6.00 -4.81 8.33
N ILE A 137 -6.00 -4.93 7.00
CA ILE A 137 -6.44 -6.13 6.29
C ILE A 137 -5.23 -6.78 5.63
N ILE A 138 -5.07 -8.08 5.83
CA ILE A 138 -4.01 -8.88 5.23
C ILE A 138 -4.63 -9.87 4.25
N ALA A 139 -4.16 -9.89 3.00
CA ALA A 139 -4.49 -10.88 1.99
C ALA A 139 -3.27 -11.82 1.79
N PRO A 140 -3.21 -12.96 2.49
CA PRO A 140 -2.05 -13.83 2.46
C PRO A 140 -1.86 -14.49 1.08
N ALA A 141 -0.61 -14.63 0.64
CA ALA A 141 -0.24 -15.35 -0.57
C ALA A 141 1.06 -16.14 -0.35
N MET A 142 0.91 -17.45 -0.15
CA MET A 142 1.99 -18.39 0.16
C MET A 142 1.69 -19.77 -0.43
N HIS A 143 2.69 -20.65 -0.46
CA HIS A 143 2.51 -22.03 -0.91
C HIS A 143 1.64 -22.80 0.10
N ALA A 144 0.89 -23.81 -0.36
CA ALA A 144 -0.02 -24.59 0.50
C ALA A 144 0.66 -25.40 1.62
N SER A 145 1.99 -25.55 1.56
CA SER A 145 2.79 -26.20 2.60
C SER A 145 3.23 -25.24 3.73
N MET A 146 2.81 -23.98 3.67
CA MET A 146 3.04 -22.93 4.66
C MET A 146 1.71 -22.51 5.26
#